data_AF-A0A953G2I3-F1
#
_entry.id   AF-A0A953G2I3-F1
#
_cell.length_a   1.000
_cell.length_b   1.000
_cell.length_c   1.000
_cell.angle_alpha   90.00
_cell.angle_beta   90.00
_cell.angle_gamma   90.00
#
_symmetry.space_group_name_H-M   'P 1'
#
loop_
_entity.id
_entity.type
_entity.pdbx_description
1 polymer ?
#
loop_
_entity_poly.entity_id
_entity_poly.type
_entity_poly.pdbx_seq_one_letter_code
_entity_poly.pdbx_strand_id
1 'polypeptide(L)'
;MVLKTGFLAAALCSAVFSVFAQPSPALAQISTEDVAVSPKSPWGEFTVVEDGAGSAPAVESNRQPVWAKILLWIPNRVMDAVDMVRVDVGAGVSAGAVARFSKYGQVGYRQMSPFSLRAGLFGRRPPVMVETSNEFGIGPGYVNSKDRKVCPGEFGLGLDFLLGGYIGICTEEMVDFAAGLFFVDVMDDDIK
;
A
#
# COMPACT_ATOMS: atom_id res chain seq x y z
N MET A 1 10.59 55.13 30.00
CA MET A 1 11.53 54.07 30.43
C MET A 1 10.79 53.26 31.48
N VAL A 2 10.45 51.98 31.43
CA VAL A 2 10.58 50.84 30.51
C VAL A 2 9.50 49.82 31.01
N LEU A 3 8.97 48.96 30.13
CA LEU A 3 8.16 47.75 30.41
C LEU A 3 6.66 47.88 30.79
N LYS A 4 5.79 47.86 29.77
CA LYS A 4 4.43 47.28 29.84
C LYS A 4 4.06 46.64 28.49
N THR A 5 4.68 45.52 28.16
CA THR A 5 4.34 44.68 26.99
C THR A 5 4.56 43.22 27.37
N GLY A 6 3.51 42.53 27.79
CA GLY A 6 3.64 41.10 28.10
C GLY A 6 2.43 40.53 28.83
N PHE A 7 1.25 40.58 28.23
CA PHE A 7 0.09 39.81 28.74
C PHE A 7 -0.97 39.46 27.68
N LEU A 8 -0.59 39.41 26.38
CA LEU A 8 -1.56 39.15 25.30
C LEU A 8 -1.27 37.89 24.45
N ALA A 9 -0.26 37.09 24.80
CA ALA A 9 0.10 35.89 24.02
C ALA A 9 -0.42 34.56 24.60
N ALA A 10 -1.03 34.54 25.79
CA ALA A 10 -1.42 33.29 26.46
C ALA A 10 -2.92 32.92 26.30
N ALA A 11 -3.75 33.78 25.71
CA ALA A 11 -5.21 33.56 25.64
C ALA A 11 -5.72 32.97 24.31
N LEU A 12 -4.86 32.82 23.30
CA LEU A 12 -5.25 32.31 21.97
C LEU A 12 -4.94 30.82 21.75
N CYS A 13 -4.28 30.14 22.70
CA CYS A 13 -4.01 28.70 22.59
C CYS A 13 -5.12 27.79 23.16
N SER A 14 -6.09 28.34 23.90
CA SER A 14 -7.09 27.51 24.60
C SER A 14 -8.40 27.29 23.81
N ALA A 15 -8.56 27.89 22.63
CA ALA A 15 -9.80 27.85 21.87
C ALA A 15 -9.83 26.84 20.70
N VAL A 16 -8.77 26.04 20.51
CA VAL A 16 -8.69 25.06 19.39
C VAL A 16 -9.04 23.62 19.83
N PHE A 17 -9.24 23.36 21.11
CA PHE A 17 -9.34 21.98 21.64
C PHE A 17 -10.73 21.52 22.10
N SER A 18 -11.83 22.12 21.61
CA SER A 18 -13.18 21.81 22.11
C SER A 18 -14.20 21.34 21.07
N VAL A 19 -13.78 20.92 19.86
CA VAL A 19 -14.70 20.45 18.79
C VAL A 19 -14.61 18.92 18.55
N PHE A 20 -14.13 18.13 19.51
CA PHE A 20 -14.12 16.66 19.41
C PHE A 20 -14.99 15.97 20.47
N ALA A 21 -16.25 16.39 20.57
CA ALA A 21 -17.23 15.68 21.39
C ALA A 21 -18.60 15.64 20.72
N GLN A 22 -18.72 14.87 19.63
CA GLN A 22 -19.99 14.23 19.28
C GLN A 22 -19.73 12.80 18.76
N PRO A 23 -20.14 11.75 19.49
CA PRO A 23 -20.27 10.42 18.92
C PRO A 23 -21.58 10.37 18.14
N SER A 24 -21.52 10.33 16.81
CA SER A 24 -22.68 9.97 16.00
C SER A 24 -22.68 8.46 15.75
N PRO A 25 -23.69 7.72 16.24
CA PRO A 25 -23.84 6.30 16.00
C PRO A 25 -24.63 6.10 14.71
N ALA A 26 -23.97 5.70 13.62
CA ALA A 26 -24.59 5.08 12.46
C ALA A 26 -23.49 4.56 11.53
N LEU A 27 -22.82 3.49 11.95
CA LEU A 27 -22.12 2.61 11.02
C LEU A 27 -23.20 1.94 10.16
N ALA A 28 -23.58 2.62 9.09
CA ALA A 28 -24.30 2.01 7.99
C ALA A 28 -23.46 0.82 7.54
N GLN A 29 -24.01 -0.39 7.68
CA GLN A 29 -23.53 -1.56 6.97
C GLN A 29 -23.67 -1.27 5.48
N ILE A 30 -22.61 -0.70 4.90
CA ILE A 30 -22.43 -0.72 3.45
C ILE A 30 -22.16 -2.18 3.13
N SER A 31 -23.20 -2.92 2.77
CA SER A 31 -23.00 -4.18 2.07
C SER A 31 -22.20 -3.83 0.84
N THR A 32 -21.00 -4.39 0.74
CA THR A 32 -20.23 -4.47 -0.49
C THR A 32 -21.04 -5.34 -1.45
N GLU A 33 -22.09 -4.77 -2.02
CA GLU A 33 -22.74 -5.31 -3.19
C GLU A 33 -21.68 -5.24 -4.30
N ASP A 34 -21.34 -6.41 -4.81
CA ASP A 34 -20.31 -6.64 -5.81
C ASP A 34 -20.56 -5.75 -7.04
N VAL A 35 -19.95 -4.57 -7.06
CA VAL A 35 -19.88 -3.75 -8.25
C VAL A 35 -19.08 -4.55 -9.27
N ALA A 36 -19.78 -5.13 -10.24
CA ALA A 36 -19.22 -5.85 -11.37
C ALA A 36 -18.14 -4.99 -12.04
N VAL A 37 -16.89 -5.23 -11.67
CA VAL A 37 -15.73 -4.61 -12.27
C VAL A 37 -15.69 -5.09 -13.71
N SER A 38 -15.57 -4.14 -14.65
CA SER A 38 -15.43 -4.38 -16.08
C SER A 38 -14.52 -5.58 -16.37
N PRO A 39 -14.92 -6.53 -17.24
CA PRO A 39 -14.18 -7.75 -17.51
C PRO A 39 -12.99 -7.42 -18.41
N LYS A 40 -12.00 -6.70 -17.88
CA LYS A 40 -10.64 -6.86 -18.37
C LYS A 40 -10.22 -8.24 -17.90
N SER A 41 -10.34 -9.21 -18.79
CA SER A 41 -9.66 -10.49 -18.66
C SER A 41 -8.26 -10.19 -18.11
N PRO A 42 -7.89 -10.70 -16.92
CA PRO A 42 -6.47 -10.74 -16.57
C PRO A 42 -5.75 -11.37 -17.77
N TRP A 43 -4.52 -10.93 -18.05
CA TRP A 43 -3.65 -11.68 -18.95
C TRP A 43 -3.75 -13.12 -18.51
N GLY A 44 -4.34 -13.96 -19.37
CA GLY A 44 -5.05 -15.18 -18.97
C GLY A 44 -4.37 -15.85 -17.80
N GLU A 45 -5.13 -16.12 -16.74
CA GLU A 45 -4.65 -16.95 -15.64
C GLU A 45 -3.96 -18.15 -16.29
N PHE A 46 -2.65 -18.29 -16.06
CA PHE A 46 -1.94 -19.48 -16.48
C PHE A 46 -2.49 -20.60 -15.62
N THR A 47 -3.67 -21.11 -15.99
CA THR A 47 -4.18 -22.36 -15.49
C THR A 47 -3.21 -23.38 -16.05
N VAL A 48 -2.22 -23.75 -15.24
CA VAL A 48 -1.59 -25.05 -15.40
C VAL A 48 -2.78 -26.00 -15.37
N VAL A 49 -3.08 -26.58 -16.53
CA VAL A 49 -4.16 -27.55 -16.67
C VAL A 49 -3.73 -28.71 -15.78
N GLU A 50 -4.25 -28.76 -14.56
CA GLU A 50 -4.20 -29.95 -13.73
C GLU A 50 -5.18 -30.94 -14.37
N ASP A 51 -4.66 -31.65 -15.37
CA ASP A 51 -5.33 -32.80 -15.96
C ASP A 51 -5.50 -33.87 -14.87
N GLY A 52 -6.64 -33.86 -14.18
CA GLY A 52 -7.09 -35.01 -13.40
C GLY A 52 -7.86 -34.70 -12.14
N ALA A 53 -9.19 -34.79 -12.24
CA ALA A 53 -10.13 -34.91 -11.12
C ALA A 53 -9.95 -36.25 -10.36
N GLY A 54 -8.83 -36.40 -9.67
CA GLY A 54 -8.61 -37.40 -8.65
C GLY A 54 -8.00 -36.68 -7.45
N SER A 55 -8.62 -36.81 -6.28
CA SER A 55 -8.14 -36.33 -4.97
C SER A 55 -6.62 -36.15 -4.94
N ALA A 56 -6.16 -34.91 -5.15
CA ALA A 56 -4.75 -34.61 -5.33
C ALA A 56 -4.00 -34.96 -4.03
N PRO A 57 -2.97 -35.82 -4.09
CA PRO A 57 -2.06 -35.97 -2.96
C PRO A 57 -1.47 -34.59 -2.66
N ALA A 58 -1.38 -34.24 -1.37
CA ALA A 58 -0.73 -33.03 -0.90
C ALA A 58 0.53 -32.78 -1.73
N VAL A 59 0.50 -31.70 -2.52
CA VAL A 59 1.55 -31.33 -3.48
C VAL A 59 2.88 -31.56 -2.81
N GLU A 60 3.57 -32.61 -3.27
CA GLU A 60 4.86 -33.03 -2.77
C GLU A 60 5.77 -31.82 -2.97
N SER A 61 6.06 -31.13 -1.87
CA SER A 61 6.83 -29.89 -1.86
C SER A 61 8.01 -30.07 -2.80
N ASN A 62 8.04 -29.32 -3.90
CA ASN A 62 9.10 -29.36 -4.88
C ASN A 62 10.42 -29.08 -4.13
N ARG A 63 11.11 -30.14 -3.71
CA ARG A 63 12.33 -30.06 -2.91
C ARG A 63 13.42 -29.64 -3.87
N GLN A 64 13.50 -28.34 -4.12
CA GLN A 64 14.66 -27.77 -4.77
C GLN A 64 15.92 -28.29 -4.07
N PRO A 65 16.94 -28.71 -4.83
CA PRO A 65 18.18 -29.18 -4.24
C PRO A 65 18.81 -28.06 -3.41
N VAL A 66 19.50 -28.39 -2.32
CA VAL A 66 20.04 -27.41 -1.36
C VAL A 66 20.90 -26.35 -2.04
N TRP A 67 21.67 -26.71 -3.07
CA TRP A 67 22.47 -25.76 -3.83
C TRP A 67 21.62 -24.72 -4.58
N ALA A 68 20.45 -25.10 -5.09
CA ALA A 68 19.55 -24.17 -5.77
C ALA A 68 18.98 -23.15 -4.78
N LYS A 69 18.62 -23.60 -3.56
CA LYS A 69 18.21 -22.70 -2.47
C LYS A 69 19.31 -21.70 -2.11
N ILE A 70 20.56 -22.16 -2.03
CA ILE A 70 21.71 -21.27 -1.74
C ILE A 70 21.92 -20.27 -2.88
N LEU A 71 21.81 -20.69 -4.14
CA LEU A 71 21.96 -19.80 -5.29
C LEU A 71 20.82 -18.78 -5.41
N LEU A 72 19.59 -19.19 -5.08
CA LEU A 72 18.40 -18.34 -5.11
C LEU A 72 18.27 -17.44 -3.88
N TRP A 73 19.01 -17.71 -2.81
CA TRP A 73 18.99 -16.88 -1.59
C TRP A 73 19.34 -15.42 -1.89
N ILE A 74 20.42 -15.15 -2.62
CA ILE A 74 20.81 -13.76 -2.94
C ILE A 74 19.75 -13.08 -3.81
N PRO A 75 19.30 -13.65 -4.96
CA PRO A 75 18.22 -13.09 -5.76
C PRO A 75 16.94 -12.81 -4.96
N ASN A 76 16.49 -13.77 -4.14
CA ASN A 76 15.28 -13.60 -3.35
C ASN A 76 15.41 -12.42 -2.38
N ARG A 77 16.53 -12.33 -1.64
CA ARG A 77 16.73 -11.21 -0.71
C ARG A 77 16.84 -9.85 -1.40
N VAL A 78 17.36 -9.81 -2.62
CA VAL A 78 17.31 -8.59 -3.44
C VAL A 78 15.87 -8.24 -3.83
N MET A 79 15.06 -9.24 -4.20
CA MET A 79 13.65 -9.03 -4.52
C MET A 79 12.87 -8.49 -3.31
N ASP A 80 13.05 -9.07 -2.13
CA ASP A 80 12.32 -8.60 -0.93
C ASP A 80 12.77 -7.20 -0.51
N ALA A 81 14.05 -6.88 -0.76
CA ALA A 81 14.55 -5.53 -0.56
C ALA A 81 13.94 -4.51 -1.53
N VAL A 82 13.61 -4.93 -2.75
CA VAL A 82 12.90 -4.11 -3.73
C VAL A 82 11.41 -4.02 -3.38
N ASP A 83 10.82 -5.11 -2.89
CA ASP A 83 9.41 -5.14 -2.49
C ASP A 83 9.14 -4.17 -1.35
N MET A 84 10.00 -4.15 -0.33
CA MET A 84 9.81 -3.30 0.85
C MET A 84 9.70 -1.81 0.52
N VAL A 85 10.33 -1.33 -0.58
CA VAL A 85 10.37 0.08 -0.96
C VAL A 85 9.49 0.35 -2.17
N ARG A 86 8.52 1.26 -1.99
CA ARG A 86 7.58 1.64 -3.04
C ARG A 86 7.78 3.10 -3.38
N VAL A 87 8.28 3.36 -4.58
CA VAL A 87 8.54 4.72 -5.06
C VAL A 87 7.94 4.85 -6.44
N ASP A 88 7.05 5.80 -6.63
CA ASP A 88 6.49 6.06 -7.96
C ASP A 88 6.33 7.54 -8.25
N VAL A 89 6.39 7.83 -9.55
CA VAL A 89 6.15 9.14 -10.13
C VAL A 89 5.02 9.02 -11.15
N GLY A 90 4.05 9.92 -11.06
CA GLY A 90 2.84 9.93 -11.86
C GLY A 90 2.72 11.19 -12.71
N ALA A 91 2.27 11.03 -13.95
CA ALA A 91 1.87 12.11 -14.83
C ALA A 91 0.48 11.84 -15.41
N GLY A 92 -0.37 12.87 -15.42
CA GLY A 92 -1.78 12.76 -15.79
C GLY A 92 -2.59 13.68 -14.89
N VAL A 93 -3.92 13.58 -14.90
CA VAL A 93 -4.70 14.53 -14.12
C VAL A 93 -4.79 14.06 -12.68
N SER A 94 -4.50 14.95 -11.76
CA SER A 94 -4.06 14.67 -10.39
C SER A 94 -4.44 15.84 -9.48
N ALA A 95 -4.78 15.57 -8.22
CA ALA A 95 -4.64 16.55 -7.15
C ALA A 95 -4.69 15.84 -5.79
N GLY A 96 -3.67 16.03 -4.96
CA GLY A 96 -3.82 16.04 -3.52
C GLY A 96 -2.82 15.23 -2.72
N ALA A 97 -3.08 15.23 -1.41
CA ALA A 97 -2.17 14.77 -0.40
C ALA A 97 -2.57 13.38 0.11
N VAL A 98 -1.56 12.55 0.29
CA VAL A 98 -1.64 11.24 0.92
C VAL A 98 -0.64 11.24 2.06
N ALA A 99 -1.02 10.74 3.23
CA ALA A 99 -0.06 10.38 4.27
C ALA A 99 -0.52 9.06 4.90
N ARG A 100 0.33 8.05 5.00
CA ARG A 100 0.01 6.71 5.54
C ARG A 100 1.06 6.30 6.56
N PHE A 101 0.65 5.77 7.69
CA PHE A 101 1.49 5.29 8.79
C PHE A 101 0.83 4.05 9.39
N SER A 102 0.60 3.03 8.56
CA SER A 102 -0.30 1.87 8.73
C SER A 102 -1.75 2.12 8.35
N LYS A 103 -2.51 1.02 8.23
CA LYS A 103 -3.95 0.96 7.99
C LYS A 103 -4.77 1.84 8.95
N TYR A 104 -4.25 2.09 10.15
CA TYR A 104 -4.91 2.90 11.17
C TYR A 104 -4.50 4.38 11.12
N GLY A 105 -3.50 4.73 10.30
CA GLY A 105 -2.96 6.09 10.16
C GLY A 105 -2.85 6.56 8.72
N GLN A 106 -3.94 6.57 7.96
CA GLN A 106 -4.01 7.07 6.58
C GLN A 106 -4.79 8.38 6.53
N VAL A 107 -4.29 9.42 5.86
CA VAL A 107 -5.02 10.69 5.78
C VAL A 107 -4.79 11.38 4.44
N GLY A 108 -5.89 11.58 3.71
CA GLY A 108 -5.99 12.72 2.83
C GLY A 108 -6.36 12.46 1.39
N TYR A 109 -7.00 13.49 0.84
CA TYR A 109 -7.57 13.53 -0.49
C TYR A 109 -6.51 13.41 -1.59
N ARG A 110 -6.65 12.44 -2.49
CA ARG A 110 -5.88 12.27 -3.73
C ARG A 110 -6.85 11.92 -4.86
N GLN A 111 -6.98 12.77 -5.87
CA GLN A 111 -7.89 12.59 -7.00
C GLN A 111 -7.10 12.40 -8.29
N MET A 112 -7.50 11.48 -9.18
CA MET A 112 -6.89 11.36 -10.51
C MET A 112 -7.92 11.10 -11.61
N SER A 113 -8.20 12.10 -12.48
CA SER A 113 -9.29 12.04 -13.47
C SER A 113 -8.96 12.75 -14.79
N PRO A 114 -8.84 12.08 -15.94
CA PRO A 114 -9.46 10.77 -16.24
C PRO A 114 -8.57 9.56 -15.94
N PHE A 115 -7.25 9.74 -15.94
CA PHE A 115 -6.28 8.73 -15.55
C PHE A 115 -4.94 9.40 -15.22
N SER A 116 -4.10 8.71 -14.47
CA SER A 116 -2.68 9.03 -14.30
C SER A 116 -1.83 7.82 -14.65
N LEU A 117 -0.80 8.04 -15.45
CA LEU A 117 0.23 7.05 -15.72
C LEU A 117 1.30 7.18 -14.64
N ARG A 118 1.52 6.12 -13.87
CA ARG A 118 2.57 6.05 -12.86
C ARG A 118 3.65 5.08 -13.28
N ALA A 119 4.90 5.48 -13.05
CA ALA A 119 6.08 4.65 -13.23
C ALA A 119 6.87 4.62 -11.93
N GLY A 120 7.32 3.44 -11.52
CA GLY A 120 7.95 3.29 -10.21
C GLY A 120 8.32 1.86 -9.83
N LEU A 121 8.83 1.76 -8.61
CA LEU A 121 9.05 0.51 -7.90
C LEU A 121 7.73 0.13 -7.20
N PHE A 122 7.10 -0.91 -7.72
CA PHE A 122 5.85 -1.48 -7.20
C PHE A 122 6.07 -2.90 -6.66
N GLY A 123 7.28 -3.17 -6.18
CA GLY A 123 7.74 -4.52 -5.86
C GLY A 123 7.78 -5.43 -7.10
N ARG A 124 7.33 -6.67 -6.95
CA ARG A 124 7.19 -7.70 -8.01
C ARG A 124 6.15 -7.39 -9.10
N ARG A 125 5.57 -6.20 -9.11
CA ARG A 125 4.59 -5.76 -10.12
C ARG A 125 5.29 -5.04 -11.29
N PRO A 126 4.64 -4.96 -12.47
CA PRO A 126 5.16 -4.17 -13.57
C PRO A 126 5.48 -2.73 -13.13
N PRO A 127 6.60 -2.15 -13.60
CA PRO A 127 7.08 -0.84 -13.14
C PRO A 127 6.22 0.33 -13.66
N VAL A 128 5.11 0.04 -14.35
CA VAL A 128 4.19 1.02 -14.92
C VAL A 128 2.76 0.59 -14.58
N MET A 129 1.97 1.53 -14.07
CA MET A 129 0.55 1.33 -13.77
C MET A 129 -0.28 2.52 -14.24
N VAL A 130 -1.54 2.28 -14.59
CA VAL A 130 -2.53 3.32 -14.87
C VAL A 130 -3.47 3.37 -13.68
N GLU A 131 -3.58 4.54 -13.05
CA GLU A 131 -4.45 4.76 -11.91
C GLU A 131 -5.64 5.64 -12.31
N THR A 132 -6.83 5.22 -11.87
CA THR A 132 -8.12 5.90 -12.15
C THR A 132 -8.91 6.21 -10.87
N SER A 133 -8.39 5.78 -9.72
CA SER A 133 -9.10 5.79 -8.46
C SER A 133 -8.98 7.12 -7.71
N ASN A 134 -10.05 7.51 -7.02
CA ASN A 134 -10.04 8.60 -6.04
C ASN A 134 -9.80 8.02 -4.64
N GLU A 135 -8.83 8.56 -3.91
CA GLU A 135 -8.60 8.24 -2.51
C GLU A 135 -9.12 9.40 -1.64
N PHE A 136 -9.90 9.06 -0.62
CA PHE A 136 -10.46 10.05 0.30
C PHE A 136 -10.71 9.43 1.67
N GLY A 137 -10.60 10.26 2.71
CA GLY A 137 -10.93 9.88 4.08
C GLY A 137 -9.79 10.07 5.06
N ILE A 138 -10.05 9.65 6.29
CA ILE A 138 -9.16 9.78 7.45
C ILE A 138 -9.29 8.51 8.29
N GLY A 139 -8.16 7.92 8.67
CA GLY A 139 -8.10 6.78 9.58
C GLY A 139 -8.83 5.54 9.02
N PRO A 140 -9.62 4.81 9.84
CA PRO A 140 -10.32 3.61 9.40
C PRO A 140 -11.37 3.84 8.29
N GLY A 141 -11.84 5.08 8.13
CA GLY A 141 -12.78 5.46 7.07
C GLY A 141 -12.10 5.83 5.74
N TYR A 142 -10.78 5.62 5.62
CA TYR A 142 -10.03 5.90 4.41
C TYR A 142 -10.38 4.90 3.29
N VAL A 143 -10.83 5.43 2.15
CA VAL A 143 -11.12 4.65 0.95
C VAL A 143 -9.85 4.56 0.11
N ASN A 144 -9.28 3.35 0.06
CA ASN A 144 -8.08 3.06 -0.70
C ASN A 144 -8.38 2.90 -2.20
N SER A 145 -7.39 3.26 -3.02
CA SER A 145 -7.39 3.00 -4.47
C SER A 145 -7.54 1.51 -4.77
N LYS A 146 -8.35 1.16 -5.79
CA LYS A 146 -8.49 -0.23 -6.24
C LYS A 146 -7.28 -0.68 -7.07
N ASP A 147 -6.59 0.28 -7.68
CA ASP A 147 -5.48 0.03 -8.60
C ASP A 147 -4.18 -0.29 -7.85
N ARG A 148 -4.09 0.09 -6.57
CA ARG A 148 -2.88 -0.03 -5.73
C ARG A 148 -3.15 -0.92 -4.51
N LYS A 149 -2.38 -2.00 -4.35
CA LYS A 149 -2.42 -2.81 -3.12
C LYS A 149 -1.58 -2.12 -2.06
N VAL A 150 -2.21 -1.63 -1.00
CA VAL A 150 -1.53 -1.01 0.15
C VAL A 150 -1.27 -2.08 1.22
N CYS A 151 -0.06 -2.14 1.78
CA CYS A 151 0.22 -3.04 2.88
C CYS A 151 -0.48 -2.55 4.17
N PRO A 152 -1.03 -3.44 5.01
CA PRO A 152 -1.56 -3.05 6.33
C PRO A 152 -0.55 -2.26 7.17
N GLY A 153 0.73 -2.60 7.12
CA GLY A 153 1.83 -1.89 7.77
C GLY A 153 2.54 -0.82 6.91
N GLU A 154 1.91 -0.23 5.90
CA GLU A 154 2.60 0.71 5.01
C GLU A 154 2.83 2.09 5.66
N PHE A 155 4.08 2.54 5.67
CA PHE A 155 4.50 3.90 6.02
C PHE A 155 4.79 4.65 4.73
N GLY A 156 3.97 5.63 4.36
CA GLY A 156 4.15 6.33 3.11
C GLY A 156 3.64 7.76 3.10
N LEU A 157 4.11 8.50 2.10
CA LEU A 157 3.80 9.89 1.85
C LEU A 157 3.59 10.07 0.34
N GLY A 158 2.52 10.76 -0.01
CA GLY A 158 2.14 11.02 -1.40
C GLY A 158 1.75 12.47 -1.58
N LEU A 159 2.26 13.08 -2.64
CA LEU A 159 1.95 14.44 -3.03
C LEU A 159 1.69 14.45 -4.54
N ASP A 160 0.43 14.69 -4.90
CA ASP A 160 -0.04 14.68 -6.26
C ASP A 160 -0.40 16.11 -6.70
N PHE A 161 0.50 16.79 -7.42
CA PHE A 161 0.18 17.98 -8.21
C PHE A 161 0.22 17.59 -9.69
N LEU A 162 0.52 18.50 -10.62
CA LEU A 162 0.69 18.19 -12.05
C LEU A 162 1.63 16.99 -12.32
N LEU A 163 2.63 16.83 -11.47
CA LEU A 163 3.40 15.60 -11.33
C LEU A 163 3.19 15.09 -9.91
N GLY A 164 2.78 13.83 -9.82
CA GLY A 164 2.55 13.15 -8.56
C GLY A 164 3.73 12.30 -8.16
N GLY A 165 4.00 12.24 -6.86
CA GLY A 165 5.03 11.38 -6.29
C GLY A 165 4.48 10.62 -5.10
N TYR A 166 4.87 9.37 -4.97
CA TYR A 166 4.61 8.58 -3.77
C TYR A 166 5.88 7.85 -3.34
N ILE A 167 6.14 7.86 -2.04
CA ILE A 167 7.15 7.03 -1.39
C ILE A 167 6.50 6.28 -0.23
N GLY A 168 6.77 4.98 -0.11
CA GLY A 168 6.30 4.19 1.01
C GLY A 168 7.20 2.99 1.30
N ILE A 169 7.12 2.52 2.54
CA ILE A 169 7.82 1.35 3.05
C ILE A 169 6.77 0.38 3.61
N CYS A 170 6.80 -0.86 3.16
CA CYS A 170 5.94 -1.92 3.69
C CYS A 170 6.66 -2.64 4.83
N THR A 171 6.17 -2.51 6.07
CA THR A 171 6.86 -3.13 7.22
C THR A 171 6.77 -4.65 7.23
N GLU A 172 5.75 -5.23 6.60
CA GLU A 172 5.61 -6.69 6.48
C GLU A 172 6.73 -7.26 5.61
N GLU A 173 6.94 -6.67 4.44
CA GLU A 173 8.03 -7.01 3.52
C GLU A 173 9.41 -6.71 4.17
N MET A 174 9.52 -5.65 4.99
CA MET A 174 10.74 -5.36 5.76
C MET A 174 11.03 -6.46 6.80
N VAL A 175 10.01 -6.99 7.47
CA VAL A 175 10.16 -8.09 8.44
C VAL A 175 10.54 -9.38 7.73
N ASP A 176 9.93 -9.67 6.57
CA ASP A 176 10.29 -10.83 5.77
C ASP A 176 11.75 -10.75 5.29
N PHE A 177 12.16 -9.61 4.73
CA PHE A 177 13.55 -9.37 4.34
C PHE A 177 14.51 -9.60 5.51
N ALA A 178 14.20 -9.05 6.70
CA ALA A 178 15.03 -9.23 7.89
C ALA A 178 15.09 -10.69 8.36
N ALA A 179 13.97 -11.43 8.29
CA ALA A 179 13.91 -12.85 8.62
C ALA A 179 14.71 -13.70 7.61
N GLY A 180 14.65 -13.35 6.32
CA GLY A 180 15.35 -14.05 5.26
C GLY A 180 16.86 -13.92 5.29
N LEU A 181 17.41 -12.88 5.93
CA LEU A 181 18.85 -12.81 6.26
C LEU A 181 19.29 -14.01 7.12
N PHE A 182 18.36 -14.63 7.83
CA PHE A 182 18.54 -15.84 8.63
C PHE A 182 17.92 -17.09 7.99
N PHE A 183 17.67 -17.07 6.67
CA PHE A 183 17.04 -18.17 5.91
C PHE A 183 15.61 -18.52 6.36
N VAL A 184 14.88 -17.54 6.91
CA VAL A 184 13.47 -17.69 7.30
C VAL A 184 12.61 -16.89 6.32
N ASP A 185 11.77 -17.58 5.56
CA ASP A 185 10.76 -16.98 4.68
C ASP A 185 9.42 -17.00 5.42
N VAL A 186 8.93 -15.82 5.82
CA VAL A 186 7.70 -15.67 6.61
C VAL A 186 6.49 -15.58 5.68
N MET A 187 6.67 -15.02 4.48
CA MET A 187 5.60 -14.76 3.53
C MET A 187 5.41 -15.91 2.51
N ASP A 188 6.31 -16.91 2.51
CA ASP A 188 6.38 -18.04 1.59
C ASP A 188 6.36 -17.61 0.11
N ASP A 189 7.06 -16.52 -0.18
CA ASP A 189 7.02 -15.86 -1.48
C ASP A 189 8.35 -15.94 -2.25
N ASP A 190 9.34 -16.65 -1.72
CA ASP A 190 10.58 -16.99 -2.40
C ASP A 190 10.35 -17.77 -3.71
N ILE A 191 11.18 -17.51 -4.72
CA ILE A 191 11.36 -18.39 -5.89
C ILE A 191 12.15 -19.63 -5.43
N LYS A 192 11.83 -20.92 -5.63
CA LYS A 192 10.74 -21.65 -6.28
C LYS A 192 11.29 -22.50 -7.44
#